data_AF-A0A357F0B1-F1
#
_entry.id   AF-A0A357F0B1-F1
#
_cell.length_a   1.000
_cell.length_b   1.000
_cell.length_c   1.000
_cell.angle_alpha   90.00
_cell.angle_beta   90.00
_cell.angle_gamma   90.00
#
_symmetry.space_group_name_H-M   'P 1'
#
loop_
_entity.id
_entity.type
_entity.pdbx_description
1 polymer ?
#
loop_
_entity_poly.entity_id
_entity_poly.type
_entity_poly.pdbx_seq_one_letter_code
_entity_poly.pdbx_strand_id
1 'polypeptide(L)'
;NDWSLAALQAKKFFTGYLIELSLSIDNLFVFLLIFTYFRVPKDLRHRVLFWGIMGALIMRMVMIFAGAELVERFHWLIYIFGAFLIYTGLKIFKDTEDDFDPSDAGIVRLATRFIKISKEYHGDHFFILKDGVRTGTLLLLVLIVIEFSDLIFAVDSIPAIFGITTNKFIVYTSNIFAILGLRTFFFLLADLADRFHYLKIG
;
A
#
# COMPACT_ATOMS: atom_id res chain seq x y z
N ASN A 1 8.81 40.94 -4.23
CA ASN A 1 10.03 40.34 -3.67
C ASN A 1 9.97 38.85 -3.94
N ASP A 2 10.44 38.41 -5.11
CA ASP A 2 10.22 37.03 -5.59
C ASP A 2 10.92 35.97 -4.72
N TRP A 3 12.01 36.35 -4.06
CA TRP A 3 12.79 35.48 -3.17
C TRP A 3 12.01 35.03 -1.92
N SER A 4 11.20 35.88 -1.31
CA SER A 4 10.39 35.49 -0.14
C SER A 4 9.27 34.53 -0.52
N LEU A 5 8.73 34.67 -1.73
CA LEU A 5 7.68 33.80 -2.25
C LEU A 5 8.25 32.43 -2.63
N ALA A 6 9.43 32.39 -3.27
CA ALA A 6 10.15 31.16 -3.54
C ALA A 6 10.51 30.40 -2.25
N ALA A 7 11.02 31.10 -1.23
CA ALA A 7 11.34 30.50 0.07
C ALA A 7 10.10 29.91 0.75
N LEU A 8 8.94 30.58 0.67
CA LEU A 8 7.69 30.07 1.23
C LEU A 8 7.20 28.81 0.50
N GLN A 9 7.32 28.77 -0.82
CA GLN A 9 6.96 27.58 -1.61
C GLN A 9 7.90 26.41 -1.32
N ALA A 10 9.21 26.66 -1.22
CA ALA A 10 10.18 25.65 -0.83
C ALA A 10 9.89 25.07 0.55
N LYS A 11 9.52 25.93 1.52
CA LYS A 11 9.10 25.48 2.86
C LYS A 11 7.86 24.59 2.78
N LYS A 12 6.83 24.99 2.03
CA LYS A 12 5.61 24.18 1.85
C LYS A 12 5.90 22.84 1.18
N PHE A 13 6.73 22.83 0.15
CA PHE A 13 7.16 21.59 -0.51
C PHE A 13 7.91 20.68 0.45
N PHE A 14 8.86 21.22 1.22
CA PHE A 14 9.67 20.43 2.15
C PHE A 14 8.83 19.90 3.32
N THR A 15 7.99 20.74 3.93
CA THR A 15 7.06 20.31 4.98
C THR A 15 6.11 19.25 4.44
N GLY A 16 5.57 19.46 3.24
CA GLY A 16 4.68 18.50 2.60
C GLY A 16 5.37 17.17 2.29
N TYR A 17 6.57 17.22 1.75
CA TYR A 17 7.42 16.06 1.49
C TYR A 17 7.68 15.26 2.77
N LEU A 18 8.00 15.93 3.88
CA LEU A 18 8.23 15.25 5.16
C LEU A 18 6.96 14.59 5.73
N ILE A 19 5.80 15.24 5.63
CA ILE A 19 4.53 14.64 6.04
C ILE A 19 4.24 13.40 5.20
N GLU A 20 4.30 13.53 3.87
CA GLU A 20 4.05 12.41 2.96
C GLU A 20 5.06 11.27 3.18
N LEU A 21 6.33 11.60 3.39
CA LEU A 21 7.37 10.61 3.70
C LEU A 21 7.09 9.86 5.00
N SER A 22 6.67 10.57 6.06
CA SER A 22 6.33 9.95 7.35
C SER A 22 5.14 9.00 7.21
N LEU A 23 4.06 9.44 6.57
CA LEU A 23 2.85 8.63 6.36
C LEU A 23 3.11 7.45 5.41
N SER A 24 4.01 7.62 4.45
CA SER A 24 4.40 6.54 3.53
C SER A 24 5.10 5.38 4.25
N ILE A 25 5.77 5.61 5.39
CA ILE A 25 6.36 4.54 6.21
C ILE A 25 5.27 3.64 6.80
N ASP A 26 4.13 4.22 7.21
CA ASP A 26 2.98 3.44 7.71
C ASP A 26 2.43 2.52 6.60
N ASN A 27 2.40 2.99 5.36
CA ASN A 27 2.01 2.18 4.20
C ASN A 27 2.94 0.96 4.01
N LEU A 28 4.24 1.12 4.26
CA LEU A 28 5.21 0.02 4.17
C LEU A 28 4.94 -1.10 5.17
N PHE A 29 4.57 -0.76 6.41
CA PHE A 29 4.22 -1.76 7.41
C PHE A 29 3.00 -2.58 6.97
N VAL A 30 2.01 -1.93 6.39
CA VAL A 30 0.85 -2.63 5.86
C VAL A 30 1.19 -3.48 4.66
N PHE A 31 2.09 -3.03 3.78
CA PHE A 31 2.56 -3.86 2.66
C PHE A 31 3.28 -5.11 3.17
N LEU A 32 4.11 -4.98 4.22
CA LEU A 32 4.75 -6.12 4.86
C LEU A 32 3.73 -7.08 5.47
N LEU A 33 2.72 -6.57 6.18
CA LEU A 33 1.64 -7.40 6.73
C LEU A 33 0.87 -8.13 5.63
N ILE A 34 0.53 -7.46 4.53
CA ILE A 34 -0.14 -8.07 3.38
C ILE A 34 0.76 -9.15 2.77
N PHE A 35 2.04 -8.86 2.50
CA PHE A 35 2.96 -9.83 1.92
C PHE A 35 3.18 -11.05 2.81
N THR A 36 3.30 -10.85 4.12
CA THR A 36 3.41 -11.94 5.10
C THR A 36 2.12 -12.76 5.14
N TYR A 37 0.96 -12.09 5.19
CA TYR A 37 -0.34 -12.75 5.21
C TYR A 37 -0.58 -13.61 3.96
N PHE A 38 -0.28 -13.09 2.77
CA PHE A 38 -0.45 -13.82 1.52
C PHE A 38 0.74 -14.74 1.19
N ARG A 39 1.77 -14.79 2.04
CA ARG A 39 3.00 -15.57 1.83
C ARG A 39 3.62 -15.28 0.44
N VAL A 40 3.70 -14.01 0.07
CA VAL A 40 4.19 -13.60 -1.26
C VAL A 40 5.68 -13.97 -1.37
N PRO A 41 6.08 -14.76 -2.38
CA PRO A 41 7.49 -15.10 -2.61
C PRO A 41 8.37 -13.86 -2.74
N LYS A 42 9.59 -13.91 -2.17
CA LYS A 42 10.48 -12.73 -2.08
C LYS A 42 10.75 -12.08 -3.44
N ASP A 43 10.91 -12.91 -4.48
CA ASP A 43 11.19 -12.48 -5.85
C ASP A 43 10.02 -11.72 -6.49
N LEU A 44 8.80 -12.02 -6.07
CA LEU A 44 7.58 -11.40 -6.60
C LEU A 44 7.24 -10.06 -5.92
N ARG A 45 7.74 -9.83 -4.70
CA ARG A 45 7.48 -8.59 -3.94
C ARG A 45 7.92 -7.34 -4.71
N HIS A 46 9.07 -7.40 -5.39
CA HIS A 46 9.57 -6.30 -6.24
C HIS A 46 8.56 -5.87 -7.31
N ARG A 47 7.94 -6.84 -7.98
CA ARG A 47 6.98 -6.60 -9.05
C ARG A 47 5.71 -5.97 -8.51
N VAL A 48 5.17 -6.52 -7.41
CA VAL A 48 3.96 -5.96 -6.78
C VAL A 48 4.21 -4.55 -6.26
N LEU A 49 5.36 -4.29 -5.62
CA LEU A 49 5.72 -2.95 -5.17
C LEU A 49 5.83 -1.95 -6.32
N PHE A 50 6.45 -2.35 -7.43
CA PHE A 50 6.57 -1.47 -8.58
C PHE A 50 5.20 -1.09 -9.15
N TRP A 51 4.35 -2.08 -9.43
CA TRP A 51 3.01 -1.82 -9.95
C TRP A 51 2.12 -1.10 -8.93
N GLY A 52 2.21 -1.46 -7.66
CA GLY A 52 1.48 -0.81 -6.58
C GLY A 52 1.86 0.66 -6.41
N ILE A 53 3.15 1.00 -6.51
CA ILE A 53 3.60 2.41 -6.51
C ILE A 53 3.06 3.15 -7.74
N MET A 54 3.13 2.55 -8.92
CA MET A 54 2.61 3.19 -10.14
C MET A 54 1.10 3.44 -10.05
N GLY A 55 0.34 2.45 -9.57
CA GLY A 55 -1.10 2.56 -9.32
C GLY A 55 -1.43 3.62 -8.27
N ALA A 56 -0.71 3.61 -7.15
CA ALA A 56 -0.82 4.61 -6.08
C ALA A 56 -0.60 6.04 -6.60
N LEU A 57 0.44 6.27 -7.40
CA LEU A 57 0.73 7.60 -7.97
C LEU A 57 -0.42 8.11 -8.86
N ILE A 58 -1.03 7.23 -9.64
CA ILE A 58 -2.17 7.58 -10.49
C ILE A 58 -3.41 7.86 -9.64
N MET A 59 -3.73 6.96 -8.69
CA MET A 59 -4.88 7.13 -7.80
C MET A 59 -4.77 8.40 -6.96
N ARG A 60 -3.59 8.68 -6.41
CA ARG A 60 -3.31 9.91 -5.66
C ARG A 60 -3.44 11.14 -6.53
N MET A 61 -2.96 11.10 -7.79
CA MET A 61 -3.22 12.19 -8.74
C MET A 61 -4.73 12.43 -8.83
N VAL A 62 -5.52 11.40 -9.12
CA VAL A 62 -6.97 11.53 -9.25
C VAL A 62 -7.60 12.13 -7.98
N MET A 63 -7.26 11.63 -6.79
CA MET A 63 -7.81 12.12 -5.52
C MET A 63 -7.40 13.56 -5.18
N ILE A 64 -6.13 13.93 -5.39
CA ILE A 64 -5.63 15.29 -5.16
C ILE A 64 -6.37 16.28 -6.08
N PHE A 65 -6.60 15.90 -7.32
CA PHE A 65 -7.32 16.76 -8.27
C PHE A 65 -8.83 16.81 -7.97
N ALA A 66 -9.42 15.70 -7.55
CA ALA A 66 -10.82 15.61 -7.12
C ALA A 66 -11.11 16.44 -5.84
N GLY A 67 -10.11 16.61 -4.96
CA GLY A 67 -10.15 17.50 -3.80
C GLY A 67 -10.49 16.79 -2.48
N ALA A 68 -10.05 17.39 -1.36
CA ALA A 68 -10.12 16.80 -0.02
C ALA A 68 -11.56 16.45 0.43
N GLU A 69 -12.53 17.29 0.11
CA GLU A 69 -13.94 17.08 0.47
C GLU A 69 -14.53 15.77 -0.08
N LEU A 70 -14.11 15.37 -1.28
CA LEU A 70 -14.55 14.09 -1.85
C LEU A 70 -13.91 12.92 -1.10
N VAL A 71 -12.65 13.09 -0.68
CA VAL A 71 -11.85 12.07 -0.01
C VAL A 71 -12.36 11.82 1.41
N GLU A 72 -12.78 12.85 2.15
CA GLU A 72 -13.31 12.70 3.52
C GLU A 72 -14.56 11.80 3.60
N ARG A 73 -15.35 11.70 2.53
CA ARG A 73 -16.50 10.78 2.46
C ARG A 73 -16.12 9.31 2.59
N PHE A 74 -14.86 8.98 2.38
CA PHE A 74 -14.32 7.63 2.47
C PHE A 74 -13.64 7.33 3.82
N HIS A 75 -13.67 8.25 4.80
CA HIS A 75 -13.00 8.06 6.09
C HIS A 75 -13.47 6.83 6.87
N TRP A 76 -14.73 6.40 6.68
CA TRP A 76 -15.25 5.16 7.25
C TRP A 76 -14.51 3.89 6.79
N LEU A 77 -13.84 3.92 5.61
CA LEU A 77 -13.04 2.79 5.12
C LEU A 77 -11.88 2.46 6.05
N ILE A 78 -11.35 3.46 6.77
CA ILE A 78 -10.25 3.27 7.73
C ILE A 78 -10.66 2.32 8.86
N TYR A 79 -11.89 2.43 9.37
CA TYR A 79 -12.36 1.54 10.44
C TYR A 79 -12.44 0.08 9.98
N ILE A 80 -12.97 -0.14 8.78
CA ILE A 80 -13.05 -1.49 8.19
C ILE A 80 -11.67 -2.05 7.94
N PHE A 81 -10.78 -1.21 7.41
CA PHE A 81 -9.42 -1.61 7.11
C PHE A 81 -8.60 -1.88 8.38
N GLY A 82 -8.74 -1.04 9.41
CA GLY A 82 -8.14 -1.25 10.71
C GLY A 82 -8.59 -2.56 11.35
N ALA A 83 -9.90 -2.88 11.29
CA ALA A 83 -10.41 -4.17 11.75
C ALA A 83 -9.80 -5.33 10.96
N PHE A 84 -9.66 -5.18 9.64
CA PHE A 84 -8.99 -6.16 8.77
C PHE A 84 -7.50 -6.36 9.15
N LEU A 85 -6.77 -5.29 9.44
CA LEU A 85 -5.36 -5.36 9.86
C LEU A 85 -5.20 -6.01 11.23
N ILE A 86 -6.06 -5.68 12.21
CA ILE A 86 -6.07 -6.32 13.52
C ILE A 86 -6.32 -7.83 13.36
N TYR A 87 -7.33 -8.21 12.58
CA TYR A 87 -7.62 -9.61 12.29
C TYR A 87 -6.41 -10.32 11.65
N THR A 88 -5.81 -9.69 10.63
CA THR A 88 -4.65 -10.22 9.91
C THR A 88 -3.44 -10.38 10.84
N GLY A 89 -3.11 -9.37 11.62
CA GLY A 89 -2.01 -9.40 12.59
C GLY A 89 -2.21 -10.45 13.67
N LEU A 90 -3.43 -10.57 14.23
CA LEU A 90 -3.75 -11.62 15.20
C LEU A 90 -3.65 -13.02 14.61
N LYS A 91 -4.03 -13.19 13.33
CA LYS A 91 -3.93 -14.47 12.64
C LYS A 91 -2.46 -14.85 12.41
N ILE A 92 -1.63 -13.92 11.92
CA ILE A 92 -0.19 -14.12 11.76
C ILE A 92 0.49 -14.46 13.09
N PHE A 93 0.05 -13.86 14.21
CA PHE A 93 0.61 -14.12 15.54
C PHE A 93 0.22 -15.49 16.11
N LYS A 94 -0.96 -16.01 15.76
CA LYS A 94 -1.48 -17.29 16.28
C LYS A 94 -1.05 -18.50 15.46
N ASP A 95 -0.85 -18.34 14.16
CA ASP A 95 -0.45 -19.42 13.26
C ASP A 95 1.08 -19.58 13.28
N THR A 96 1.58 -20.43 14.18
CA THR A 96 2.97 -20.90 14.17
C THR A 96 3.10 -22.05 13.17
N GLU A 97 3.57 -21.68 11.97
CA GLU A 97 4.18 -22.49 10.91
C GLU A 97 3.32 -23.42 10.02
N ASP A 98 2.42 -24.30 10.47
CA ASP A 98 2.14 -25.49 9.62
C ASP A 98 0.79 -25.69 8.89
N ASP A 99 -0.16 -24.74 8.81
CA ASP A 99 -1.35 -24.98 7.95
C ASP A 99 -2.09 -23.74 7.42
N PHE A 100 -1.39 -22.61 7.23
CA PHE A 100 -2.03 -21.45 6.60
C PHE A 100 -2.11 -21.61 5.07
N ASP A 101 -3.28 -22.01 4.59
CA ASP A 101 -3.65 -21.92 3.17
C ASP A 101 -4.18 -20.50 2.86
N PRO A 102 -3.48 -19.69 2.03
CA PRO A 102 -3.98 -18.40 1.57
C PRO A 102 -5.38 -18.49 0.94
N SER A 103 -5.73 -19.64 0.38
CA SER A 103 -7.08 -19.95 -0.14
C SER A 103 -8.20 -19.75 0.87
N ASP A 104 -7.88 -19.88 2.16
CA ASP A 104 -8.83 -19.84 3.26
C ASP A 104 -9.01 -18.43 3.84
N ALA A 105 -8.21 -17.46 3.38
CA ALA A 105 -8.37 -16.07 3.73
C ALA A 105 -9.76 -15.55 3.33
N GLY A 106 -10.45 -14.87 4.24
CA GLY A 106 -11.76 -14.28 3.98
C GLY A 106 -11.76 -13.33 2.78
N ILE A 107 -10.64 -12.61 2.55
CA ILE A 107 -10.43 -11.79 1.36
C ILE A 107 -10.28 -12.62 0.09
N VAL A 108 -9.55 -13.74 0.12
CA VAL A 108 -9.43 -14.62 -1.06
C VAL A 108 -10.78 -15.22 -1.40
N ARG A 109 -11.57 -15.64 -0.40
CA ARG A 109 -12.94 -16.12 -0.60
C ARG A 109 -13.88 -15.03 -1.13
N LEU A 110 -13.76 -13.80 -0.65
CA LEU A 110 -14.57 -12.68 -1.14
C LEU A 110 -14.18 -12.31 -2.58
N ALA A 111 -12.89 -12.21 -2.87
CA ALA A 111 -12.38 -11.88 -4.19
C ALA A 111 -12.68 -12.99 -5.20
N THR A 112 -12.52 -14.26 -4.83
CA THR A 112 -12.87 -15.41 -5.67
C THR A 112 -14.37 -15.53 -5.96
N ARG A 113 -15.22 -14.89 -5.15
CA ARG A 113 -16.67 -14.80 -5.39
C ARG A 113 -17.02 -13.81 -6.49
N PHE A 114 -16.25 -12.73 -6.64
CA PHE A 114 -16.51 -11.69 -7.65
C PHE A 114 -15.64 -11.84 -8.91
N ILE A 115 -14.46 -12.45 -8.78
CA ILE A 115 -13.46 -12.57 -9.85
C ILE A 115 -12.90 -14.00 -9.83
N LYS A 116 -12.72 -14.63 -11.00
CA LYS A 116 -12.02 -15.92 -11.09
C LYS A 116 -10.54 -15.71 -10.75
N ILE A 117 -10.13 -16.14 -9.56
CA ILE A 117 -8.75 -16.02 -9.07
C ILE A 117 -8.19 -17.42 -8.81
N SER A 118 -6.99 -17.68 -9.31
CA SER A 118 -6.21 -18.88 -9.01
C SER A 118 -5.66 -18.78 -7.59
N LYS A 119 -5.81 -19.86 -6.81
CA LYS A 119 -5.32 -19.96 -5.42
C LYS A 119 -3.81 -20.15 -5.32
N GLU A 120 -3.16 -20.47 -6.42
CA GLU A 120 -1.71 -20.71 -6.49
C GLU A 120 -0.96 -19.51 -7.09
N TYR A 121 0.32 -19.38 -6.76
CA TYR A 121 1.22 -18.45 -7.45
C TYR A 121 1.68 -19.04 -8.78
N HIS A 122 1.46 -18.30 -9.88
CA HIS A 122 1.84 -18.68 -11.24
C HIS A 122 3.02 -17.81 -11.74
N GLY A 123 4.11 -17.83 -10.99
CA GLY A 123 5.27 -16.97 -11.24
C GLY A 123 4.93 -15.48 -11.16
N ASP A 124 5.45 -14.69 -12.09
CA ASP A 124 5.32 -13.23 -12.12
C ASP A 124 4.08 -12.73 -12.90
N HIS A 125 3.24 -13.64 -13.39
CA HIS A 125 2.05 -13.32 -14.18
C HIS A 125 0.90 -12.86 -13.29
N PHE A 126 0.24 -11.76 -13.66
CA PHE A 126 -1.00 -11.30 -13.00
C PHE A 126 -2.26 -12.01 -13.52
N PHE A 127 -2.20 -12.49 -14.76
CA PHE A 127 -3.28 -13.22 -15.40
C PHE A 127 -2.73 -14.48 -16.03
N ILE A 128 -3.48 -15.57 -15.89
CA ILE A 128 -3.21 -16.84 -16.55
C ILE A 128 -4.43 -17.24 -17.36
N LEU A 129 -4.20 -18.03 -18.41
CA LEU A 129 -5.28 -18.72 -19.11
C LEU A 129 -5.46 -20.08 -18.45
N LYS A 130 -6.59 -20.27 -17.74
CA LYS A 130 -6.95 -21.55 -17.14
C LYS A 130 -8.27 -21.99 -17.73
N ASP A 131 -8.30 -23.20 -18.31
CA ASP A 131 -9.48 -23.78 -18.97
C ASP A 131 -10.11 -22.86 -20.03
N GLY A 132 -9.29 -22.17 -20.82
CA GLY A 132 -9.72 -21.23 -21.86
C GLY A 132 -10.25 -19.88 -21.34
N VAL A 133 -10.25 -19.65 -20.03
CA VAL A 133 -10.73 -18.41 -19.40
C VAL A 133 -9.57 -17.64 -18.77
N ARG A 134 -9.50 -16.33 -19.02
CA ARG A 134 -8.55 -15.44 -18.33
C ARG A 134 -8.90 -15.40 -16.84
N THR A 135 -7.99 -15.90 -16.02
CA THR A 135 -8.11 -16.04 -14.57
C THR A 135 -7.03 -15.18 -13.92
N GLY A 136 -7.42 -14.37 -12.94
CA GLY A 136 -6.47 -13.58 -12.15
C GLY A 136 -5.61 -14.49 -11.28
N THR A 137 -4.36 -14.13 -11.01
CA THR A 137 -3.51 -14.88 -10.08
C THR A 137 -3.62 -14.32 -8.67
N LEU A 138 -3.11 -15.07 -7.69
CA LEU A 138 -2.99 -14.56 -6.33
C LEU A 138 -2.15 -13.27 -6.26
N LEU A 139 -1.16 -13.13 -7.16
CA LEU A 139 -0.34 -11.93 -7.29
C LEU A 139 -1.15 -10.68 -7.66
N LEU A 140 -2.15 -10.83 -8.53
CA LEU A 140 -3.07 -9.74 -8.88
C LEU A 140 -3.94 -9.35 -7.70
N LEU A 141 -4.42 -10.33 -6.93
CA LEU A 141 -5.19 -10.05 -5.73
C LEU A 141 -4.37 -9.24 -4.72
N VAL A 142 -3.12 -9.65 -4.48
CA VAL A 142 -2.21 -8.92 -3.58
C VAL A 142 -1.97 -7.49 -4.08
N LEU A 143 -1.77 -7.30 -5.38
CA LEU A 143 -1.64 -5.97 -5.98
C LEU A 143 -2.89 -5.11 -5.72
N ILE A 144 -4.09 -5.65 -5.94
CA ILE A 144 -5.36 -4.94 -5.70
C ILE A 144 -5.50 -4.57 -4.22
N VAL A 145 -5.18 -5.48 -3.30
CA VAL A 145 -5.25 -5.20 -1.85
C VAL A 145 -4.26 -4.10 -1.45
N ILE A 146 -3.07 -4.07 -2.06
CA ILE A 146 -2.08 -3.02 -1.85
C ILE A 146 -2.56 -1.67 -2.40
N GLU A 147 -3.10 -1.63 -3.62
CA GLU A 147 -3.64 -0.40 -4.20
C GLU A 147 -4.82 0.14 -3.39
N PHE A 148 -5.70 -0.75 -2.93
CA PHE A 148 -6.82 -0.37 -2.06
C PHE A 148 -6.35 0.12 -0.70
N SER A 149 -5.31 -0.49 -0.13
CA SER A 149 -4.69 0.01 1.10
C SER A 149 -4.12 1.41 0.92
N ASP A 150 -3.40 1.70 -0.18
CA ASP A 150 -2.88 3.04 -0.42
C ASP A 150 -4.00 4.06 -0.61
N LEU A 151 -5.08 3.68 -1.31
CA LEU A 151 -6.28 4.50 -1.43
C LEU A 151 -6.86 4.88 -0.06
N ILE A 152 -6.92 3.93 0.88
CA ILE A 152 -7.38 4.20 2.24
C ILE A 152 -6.42 5.13 2.98
N PHE A 153 -5.12 4.94 2.85
CA PHE A 153 -4.13 5.85 3.46
C PHE A 153 -4.11 7.25 2.84
N ALA A 154 -4.48 7.35 1.56
CA ALA A 154 -4.72 8.63 0.91
C ALA A 154 -5.87 9.40 1.58
N VAL A 155 -6.79 8.73 2.29
CA VAL A 155 -7.90 9.40 3.00
C VAL A 155 -7.44 10.29 4.15
N ASP A 156 -6.38 9.91 4.86
CA ASP A 156 -5.82 10.73 5.94
C ASP A 156 -4.69 11.64 5.44
N SER A 157 -3.85 11.15 4.53
CA SER A 157 -2.71 11.93 4.03
C SER A 157 -3.14 13.13 3.19
N ILE A 158 -4.18 13.00 2.35
CA ILE A 158 -4.61 14.09 1.44
C ILE A 158 -5.16 15.31 2.21
N PRO A 159 -6.10 15.17 3.16
CA PRO A 159 -6.53 16.30 3.98
C PRO A 159 -5.37 16.92 4.78
N ALA A 160 -4.46 16.11 5.32
CA ALA A 160 -3.31 16.59 6.08
C ALA A 160 -2.39 17.49 5.22
N ILE A 161 -2.06 17.08 4.00
CA ILE A 161 -1.19 17.86 3.11
C ILE A 161 -1.90 19.12 2.58
N PHE A 162 -3.22 19.05 2.32
CA PHE A 162 -4.02 20.22 1.96
C PHE A 162 -4.11 21.25 3.09
N GLY A 163 -3.98 20.82 4.35
CA GLY A 163 -3.83 21.69 5.52
C GLY A 163 -2.54 22.53 5.50
N ILE A 164 -1.48 22.07 4.83
CA ILE A 164 -0.23 22.84 4.65
C ILE A 164 -0.32 23.75 3.43
N THR A 165 -0.81 23.20 2.32
CA THR A 165 -0.88 23.95 1.06
C THR A 165 -2.02 23.50 0.17
N THR A 166 -2.72 24.49 -0.39
CA THR A 166 -3.77 24.28 -1.41
C THR A 166 -3.21 24.16 -2.83
N ASN A 167 -1.90 24.31 -3.02
CA ASN A 167 -1.27 24.22 -4.32
C ASN A 167 -1.09 22.74 -4.70
N LYS A 168 -2.03 22.22 -5.51
CA LYS A 168 -2.06 20.84 -5.98
C LYS A 168 -0.75 20.37 -6.64
N PHE A 169 0.00 21.27 -7.29
CA PHE A 169 1.30 20.92 -7.86
C PHE A 169 2.34 20.63 -6.77
N ILE A 170 2.39 21.44 -5.72
CA ILE A 170 3.28 21.19 -4.56
C ILE A 170 2.87 19.89 -3.87
N VAL A 171 1.57 19.71 -3.60
CA VAL A 171 1.03 18.47 -3.01
C VAL A 171 1.46 17.23 -3.81
N TYR A 172 1.19 17.24 -5.12
CA TYR A 172 1.46 16.10 -5.97
C TYR A 172 2.96 15.82 -6.15
N THR A 173 3.77 16.85 -6.37
CA THR A 173 5.23 16.67 -6.49
C THR A 173 5.85 16.20 -5.18
N SER A 174 5.51 16.78 -4.03
CA SER A 174 5.97 16.31 -2.72
C SER A 174 5.64 14.84 -2.47
N ASN A 175 4.42 14.41 -2.81
CA ASN A 175 4.00 13.02 -2.67
C ASN A 175 4.76 12.07 -3.62
N ILE A 176 4.98 12.44 -4.88
CA ILE A 176 5.81 11.65 -5.81
C ILE A 176 7.22 11.46 -5.23
N PHE A 177 7.87 12.54 -4.79
CA PHE A 177 9.23 12.44 -4.25
C PHE A 177 9.30 11.57 -2.99
N ALA A 178 8.29 11.63 -2.13
CA ALA A 178 8.19 10.76 -0.96
C ALA A 178 8.02 9.27 -1.36
N ILE A 179 7.09 8.97 -2.28
CA ILE A 179 6.78 7.60 -2.70
C ILE A 179 7.92 6.99 -3.55
N LEU A 180 8.66 7.76 -4.33
CA LEU A 180 9.80 7.21 -5.08
C LEU A 180 10.92 6.68 -4.16
N GLY A 181 11.06 7.22 -2.96
CA GLY A 181 11.97 6.70 -1.93
C GLY A 181 11.55 5.35 -1.34
N LEU A 182 10.26 4.99 -1.47
CA LEU A 182 9.60 3.87 -0.80
C LEU A 182 10.22 2.51 -1.14
N ARG A 183 10.70 2.31 -2.36
CA ARG A 183 11.31 1.05 -2.79
C ARG A 183 12.52 0.69 -1.93
N THR A 184 13.42 1.64 -1.70
CA THR A 184 14.64 1.41 -0.91
C THR A 184 14.28 1.20 0.56
N PHE A 185 13.33 1.98 1.09
CA PHE A 185 12.84 1.83 2.46
C PHE A 185 12.14 0.47 2.69
N PHE A 186 11.37 -0.02 1.72
CA PHE A 186 10.74 -1.34 1.82
C PHE A 186 11.79 -2.44 2.01
N PHE A 187 12.84 -2.49 1.19
CA PHE A 187 13.84 -3.55 1.30
C PHE A 187 14.64 -3.46 2.59
N LEU A 188 14.95 -2.23 3.03
CA LEU A 188 15.57 -2.01 4.33
C LEU A 188 14.67 -2.54 5.47
N LEU A 189 13.39 -2.17 5.48
CA LEU A 189 12.45 -2.61 6.51
C LEU A 189 12.17 -4.11 6.43
N ALA A 190 12.06 -4.69 5.24
CA ALA A 190 11.85 -6.12 5.06
C ALA A 190 13.04 -6.93 5.59
N ASP A 191 14.28 -6.49 5.32
CA ASP A 191 15.49 -7.15 5.85
C ASP A 191 15.59 -7.00 7.37
N LEU A 192 15.25 -5.82 7.91
CA LEU A 192 15.19 -5.60 9.35
C LEU A 192 14.12 -6.48 10.01
N ALA A 193 12.92 -6.57 9.44
CA ALA A 193 11.83 -7.39 9.95
C ALA A 193 12.19 -8.89 9.96
N ASP A 194 12.82 -9.38 8.88
CA ASP A 194 13.35 -10.76 8.82
C ASP A 194 14.40 -10.98 9.94
N ARG A 195 15.27 -9.99 10.22
CA ARG A 195 16.23 -10.05 11.33
C ARG A 195 15.61 -9.97 12.73
N PHE A 196 14.52 -9.21 12.90
CA PHE A 196 13.79 -9.13 14.17
C PHE A 196 13.08 -10.44 14.52
N HIS A 197 12.74 -11.27 13.53
CA HIS A 197 12.23 -12.62 13.78
C HIS A 197 13.27 -13.48 14.54
N TYR A 198 14.57 -13.29 14.26
CA TYR A 198 15.66 -13.96 14.99
C TYR A 198 15.93 -13.38 16.40
N LEU A 199 15.32 -12.25 16.76
CA LEU A 199 15.45 -11.61 18.09
C LEU A 199 14.36 -12.06 19.09
N LYS A 200 13.38 -12.85 18.65
CA LYS A 200 12.50 -13.61 19.56
C LYS A 200 13.06 -15.01 19.76
N ILE A 201 14.05 -15.13 20.64
CA ILE A 201 14.22 -16.19 21.65
C ILE A 201 15.33 -15.68 22.57
N GLY A 202 14.89 -15.28 23.76
CA GLY A 202 15.65 -14.77 24.89
C GLY A 202 14.65 -14.53 26.01
#